data_AF-A0A658NJX8-F1
#
_entry.id   AF-A0A658NJX8-F1
#
_cell.length_a   1.000
_cell.length_b   1.000
_cell.length_c   1.000
_cell.angle_alpha   90.00
_cell.angle_beta   90.00
_cell.angle_gamma   90.00
#
_symmetry.space_group_name_H-M   'P 1'
#
loop_
_entity.id
_entity.type
_entity.pdbx_description
1 polymer ?
#
loop_
_entity_poly.entity_id
_entity_poly.type
_entity_poly.pdbx_seq_one_letter_code
_entity_poly.pdbx_strand_id
1 'polypeptide(L)'
;QEKAIKVNLGVARRGDLVMSIYADGEIRPPRSLDVRTKVSGELTEVNVQDGDRVKKGQLLARIDPRSYRLELEAARYAHLQ
;
A
#
# COMPACT_ATOMS: atom_id res chain seq x y z
N GLN A 1 -46.30 53.50 -36.33
CA GLN A 1 -44.93 53.35 -36.87
C GLN A 1 -44.21 52.30 -36.04
N GLU A 2 -43.73 51.24 -36.67
CA GLU A 2 -43.24 50.02 -36.02
C GLU A 2 -41.74 50.16 -35.69
N LYS A 3 -41.38 49.97 -34.42
CA LYS A 3 -40.04 50.23 -33.89
C LYS A 3 -39.17 49.00 -34.18
N ALA A 4 -38.28 49.10 -35.17
CA ALA A 4 -37.35 48.03 -35.49
C ALA A 4 -36.38 47.80 -34.32
N ILE A 5 -36.47 46.62 -33.71
CA ILE A 5 -35.55 46.18 -32.66
C ILE A 5 -34.27 45.73 -33.36
N LYS A 6 -33.16 46.43 -33.12
CA LYS A 6 -31.85 46.00 -33.61
C LYS A 6 -31.46 44.69 -32.95
N VAL A 7 -31.16 43.69 -33.76
CA VAL A 7 -30.63 42.39 -33.30
C VAL A 7 -29.30 42.14 -33.98
N ASN A 8 -28.37 41.52 -33.25
CA ASN A 8 -27.09 41.09 -33.78
C ASN A 8 -27.20 39.65 -34.28
N LEU A 9 -26.78 39.43 -35.53
CA LEU A 9 -26.76 38.11 -36.16
C LEU A 9 -25.32 37.61 -36.25
N GLY A 10 -25.11 36.34 -35.95
CA GLY A 10 -23.84 35.64 -36.14
C GLY A 10 -24.08 34.33 -36.90
N VAL A 11 -23.22 34.03 -37.87
CA VAL A 11 -23.31 32.78 -38.65
C VAL A 11 -22.64 31.66 -37.87
N ALA A 12 -23.39 30.61 -37.54
CA ALA A 12 -22.86 29.42 -36.89
C ALA A 12 -21.92 28.66 -37.84
N ARG A 13 -20.77 28.21 -37.32
CA ARG A 13 -19.80 27.39 -38.04
C ARG A 13 -19.56 26.09 -37.28
N ARG A 14 -19.41 24.99 -38.03
CA ARG A 14 -19.00 23.70 -37.46
C ARG A 14 -17.49 23.71 -37.28
N GLY A 15 -17.03 23.21 -36.13
CA GLY A 15 -15.63 23.02 -35.81
C GLY A 15 -15.50 21.96 -34.71
N ASP A 16 -14.30 21.45 -34.52
CA ASP A 16 -14.06 20.42 -33.52
C ASP A 16 -14.04 21.05 -32.13
N LEU A 17 -14.91 20.55 -31.25
CA LEU A 17 -14.94 20.92 -29.84
C LEU A 17 -14.23 19.83 -29.04
N VAL A 18 -12.97 20.06 -28.68
CA VAL A 18 -12.21 19.15 -27.84
C VAL A 18 -12.50 19.48 -26.38
N MET A 19 -13.36 18.67 -25.76
CA MET A 19 -13.65 18.77 -24.33
C MET A 19 -12.64 17.91 -23.57
N SER A 20 -11.71 18.55 -22.86
CA SER A 20 -10.72 17.83 -22.05
C SER A 20 -11.29 17.56 -20.66
N ILE A 21 -11.28 16.30 -20.25
CA ILE A 21 -11.68 15.88 -18.90
C ILE A 21 -10.39 15.67 -18.12
N TYR A 22 -10.20 16.41 -17.04
CA TYR A 22 -9.07 16.24 -16.13
C TYR A 22 -9.52 15.39 -14.94
N ALA A 23 -8.82 14.29 -14.69
CA ALA A 23 -9.07 13.42 -13.55
C ALA A 23 -7.77 13.31 -12.75
N ASP A 24 -7.82 13.76 -11.50
CA ASP A 24 -6.75 13.55 -10.54
C ASP A 24 -6.88 12.15 -9.94
N GLY A 25 -5.78 11.41 -9.88
CA GLY A 25 -5.72 10.06 -9.35
C GLY A 25 -4.53 9.90 -8.43
N GLU A 26 -4.71 9.12 -7.36
CA GLU A 26 -3.63 8.79 -6.44
C GLU A 26 -2.93 7.50 -6.89
N ILE A 27 -1.60 7.53 -7.01
CA ILE A 27 -0.81 6.33 -7.24
C ILE A 27 -0.69 5.57 -5.92
N ARG A 28 -1.34 4.41 -5.84
CA ARG A 28 -1.24 3.53 -4.68
C ARG A 28 -0.38 2.29 -5.01
N PRO A 29 0.47 1.84 -4.07
CA PRO A 29 1.19 0.60 -4.26
C PRO A 29 0.18 -0.56 -4.39
N PRO A 30 0.40 -1.53 -5.29
CA PRO A 30 -0.53 -2.63 -5.49
C PRO A 30 -0.68 -3.52 -4.25
N ARG A 31 0.32 -3.53 -3.36
CA ARG A 31 0.33 -4.26 -2.08
C ARG A 31 1.17 -3.50 -1.06
N SER A 32 0.60 -3.22 0.10
CA SER A 32 1.31 -2.77 1.30
C SER A 32 0.98 -3.75 2.43
N LEU A 33 1.98 -4.20 3.18
CA LEU A 33 1.83 -5.21 4.22
C LEU A 33 2.69 -4.81 5.42
N ASP A 34 2.06 -4.76 6.59
CA ASP A 34 2.76 -4.61 7.86
C ASP A 34 3.30 -5.96 8.33
N VAL A 35 4.61 -6.07 8.46
CA VAL A 35 5.26 -7.28 9.00
C VAL A 35 5.28 -7.18 10.52
N ARG A 36 4.53 -8.07 11.18
CA ARG A 36 4.50 -8.17 12.64
C ARG A 36 5.03 -9.52 13.11
N THR A 37 5.61 -9.52 14.30
CA THR A 37 6.05 -10.76 14.95
C THR A 37 4.82 -11.57 15.36
N LYS A 38 4.84 -12.89 15.13
CA LYS A 38 3.76 -13.79 15.58
C LYS A 38 3.87 -14.18 17.05
N VAL A 39 5.03 -13.90 17.64
CA VAL A 39 5.44 -14.30 18.98
C VAL A 39 5.86 -13.07 19.76
N SER A 40 5.61 -13.10 21.07
CA SER A 40 6.12 -12.13 22.02
C SER A 40 7.52 -12.53 22.46
N GLY A 41 8.45 -11.58 22.52
CA GLY A 41 9.82 -11.84 22.94
C GLY A 41 10.72 -10.64 22.72
N GLU A 42 11.93 -10.73 23.24
CA GLU A 42 12.93 -9.67 23.10
C GLU A 42 13.54 -9.69 21.69
N LEU A 43 13.57 -8.52 21.03
CA LEU A 43 14.20 -8.35 19.73
C LEU A 43 15.72 -8.36 19.90
N THR A 44 16.39 -9.36 19.33
CA THR A 44 17.84 -9.55 19.48
C THR A 44 18.63 -8.94 18.34
N GLU A 45 18.11 -9.00 17.11
CA GLU A 45 18.78 -8.50 15.91
C GLU A 45 17.78 -7.98 14.88
N VAL A 46 18.17 -6.92 14.16
CA VAL A 46 17.48 -6.41 12.96
C VAL A 46 18.49 -6.39 11.81
N ASN A 47 18.15 -7.06 10.71
CA ASN A 47 19.03 -7.32 9.58
C ASN A 47 18.71 -6.45 8.34
N VAL A 48 17.88 -5.42 8.51
CA VAL A 48 17.41 -4.54 7.42
C VAL A 48 17.34 -3.09 7.88
N GLN A 49 17.49 -2.16 6.94
CA GLN A 49 17.39 -0.72 7.16
C GLN A 49 16.22 -0.13 6.37
N ASP A 50 15.83 1.10 6.74
CA ASP A 50 14.77 1.82 6.05
C ASP A 50 15.15 2.07 4.58
N GLY A 51 14.26 1.70 3.67
CA GLY A 51 14.47 1.80 2.23
C GLY A 51 15.07 0.55 1.57
N ASP A 52 15.46 -0.46 2.35
CA ASP A 52 16.00 -1.71 1.79
C ASP A 52 14.95 -2.50 0.99
N ARG A 53 15.40 -3.07 -0.14
CA ARG A 53 14.60 -4.02 -0.91
C ARG A 53 14.82 -5.43 -0.37
N VAL A 54 13.76 -6.02 0.15
CA VAL A 54 13.78 -7.38 0.71
C VAL A 54 13.10 -8.40 -0.19
N LYS A 55 13.50 -9.66 -0.07
CA LYS A 55 12.91 -10.78 -0.84
C LYS A 55 12.17 -11.76 0.08
N LYS A 56 11.23 -12.52 -0.50
CA LYS A 56 10.52 -13.59 0.23
C LYS A 56 11.54 -14.58 0.83
N GLY A 57 11.38 -14.87 2.12
CA GLY A 57 12.25 -15.80 2.86
C GLY A 57 13.51 -15.16 3.45
N GLN A 58 13.75 -13.87 3.22
CA GLN A 58 14.86 -13.16 3.85
C GLN A 58 14.61 -12.97 5.35
N LEU A 59 15.64 -13.25 6.16
CA LEU A 59 15.60 -13.00 7.59
C LEU A 59 15.67 -11.49 7.83
N LEU A 60 14.58 -10.91 8.33
CA LEU A 60 14.49 -9.47 8.59
C LEU A 60 14.93 -9.13 10.03
N ALA A 61 14.58 -9.98 10.99
CA ALA A 61 14.87 -9.77 12.40
C ALA A 61 14.85 -11.10 13.17
N ARG A 62 15.50 -11.13 14.33
CA ARG A 62 15.55 -12.28 15.23
C ARG A 62 14.98 -11.91 16.60
N ILE A 63 14.08 -12.75 17.11
CA ILE A 63 13.52 -12.65 18.46
C ILE A 63 14.18 -13.72 19.31
N ASP A 64 14.50 -13.43 20.58
CA ASP A 64 15.10 -14.39 21.50
C ASP A 64 14.22 -15.65 21.62
N PRO A 65 14.75 -16.83 21.23
CA PRO A 65 13.96 -18.06 21.21
C PRO A 65 14.05 -18.86 22.52
N ARG A 66 14.68 -18.36 23.58
CA ARG A 66 14.93 -19.15 24.82
C ARG A 66 13.64 -19.69 25.45
N SER A 67 12.64 -18.84 25.68
CA SER A 67 11.35 -19.26 26.27
C SER A 67 10.65 -20.32 25.42
N TYR A 68 10.59 -20.10 24.11
CA TYR A 68 9.96 -21.03 23.16
C TYR A 68 10.72 -22.35 23.01
N ARG A 69 12.05 -22.34 23.13
CA ARG A 69 12.86 -23.58 23.13
C ARG A 69 12.56 -24.43 24.35
N LEU A 70 12.49 -23.82 25.53
CA LEU A 70 12.13 -24.53 26.77
C LEU A 70 10.71 -25.12 26.70
N GLU A 71 9.76 -24.35 26.18
CA GLU A 71 8.37 -24.82 26.00
C GLU A 71 8.30 -26.00 25.01
N LEU A 72 9.03 -25.92 23.89
CA LEU A 72 9.10 -26.99 22.90
C LEU A 72 9.74 -28.26 23.49
N GLU A 73 10.81 -28.13 24.28
CA GLU A 73 11.45 -29.25 24.95
C GLU A 73 10.48 -29.91 25.93
N ALA A 74 9.80 -29.13 26.78
CA ALA A 74 8.79 -29.64 27.70
C ALA A 74 7.66 -30.40 26.96
N ALA A 75 7.15 -29.84 25.85
CA ALA A 75 6.13 -30.47 25.04
C ALA A 75 6.60 -31.79 24.39
N ARG A 76 7.86 -31.85 23.94
CA ARG A 76 8.46 -33.08 23.38
C ARG A 76 8.60 -34.16 24.44
N TYR A 77 9.04 -33.82 25.66
CA TYR A 77 9.12 -34.78 26.76
C TYR A 77 7.74 -35.31 27.14
N ALA A 78 6.73 -34.44 27.21
CA ALA A 78 5.35 -34.84 27.51
C ALA A 78 4.74 -35.75 26.44
N HIS A 79 5.13 -35.62 25.17
CA HIS A 79 4.64 -36.49 24.09
C HIS A 79 5.28 -37.88 24.06
N LEU A 80 6.45 -38.03 24.69
CA LEU A 80 7.20 -39.30 24.74
C LEU A 80 6.83 -40.18 25.96
N GLN A 81 6.01 -39.67 26.87
CA GLN A 81 5.42 -40.41 28.00
C GLN A 81 4.03 -40.92 27.62
#